data_AF-A0A522E6V9-F1
#
_entry.id   AF-A0A522E6V9-F1
#
_cell.length_a   1.000
_cell.length_b   1.000
_cell.length_c   1.000
_cell.angle_alpha   90.00
_cell.angle_beta   90.00
_cell.angle_gamma   90.00
#
_symmetry.space_group_name_H-M   'P 1'
#
loop_
_entity.id
_entity.type
_entity.pdbx_description
1 polymer ?
#
loop_
_entity_poly.entity_id
_entity_poly.type
_entity_poly.pdbx_seq_one_letter_code
_entity_poly.pdbx_strand_id
1 'polypeptide(L)'
;MRSPSTFVALLAFLLPGCVPSTVPAYEPGAADDDVTSDDDATAPDDDSTPPVIDIDDDGVSAQEDCDDTDASVGGPSLWYLDTDVDGYGGSNSVHGCHSDLSGGPWVDLFGDCNDLDPTIYPGAPEVCDSVDQDCDLTVDEGFDQDADDFLTCEGDCDDTDSSVFPDAKEICDAVDNDCDEQVDEEVLDTFYGDWDGDGFGDIDMPAFACTAPGGFLSDASDCDDTNFDVHPGAAEICDTIDNDCDGDIDDEDDSVDPDTMSVFYADADQDTFGAGSALSACSAPAGYVGDGTDCDDADSASHPGAPEVCDGLDNDCDETTDENLFSSWYADTDGDGYGSGSVISVICGGSTGSLVDNATDCNDGEANANPAAVEVCDAIDNDCDGIVDEIEGNPDVQTLWDDDDGDGWGDEEVGSFQSCPANGFVLQGGDCDDTNPGANPSQTEVGLDAIDNDCDGIVDEGGIYCCLDIDADGFGDGDSCVYQATGACDPGSVEGDGDCNDANFSYHPYALDILGDGEDTDCDGSDE
;
A
#
# COMPACT_ATOMS: atom_id res chain seq x y z
N MET A 1 28.44 -1.67 -15.44
CA MET A 1 29.06 -2.93 -15.92
C MET A 1 28.16 -3.55 -16.99
N ARG A 2 28.75 -4.03 -18.11
CA ARG A 2 28.17 -4.56 -19.37
C ARG A 2 27.55 -3.49 -20.29
N SER A 3 27.84 -3.34 -21.59
CA SER A 3 28.82 -3.85 -22.57
C SER A 3 28.76 -2.92 -23.80
N PRO A 4 29.85 -2.64 -24.56
CA PRO A 4 29.76 -1.91 -25.83
C PRO A 4 29.88 -2.84 -27.06
N SER A 5 29.05 -2.62 -28.09
CA SER A 5 29.20 -3.22 -29.43
C SER A 5 29.65 -2.11 -30.40
N THR A 6 30.92 -2.07 -30.83
CA THR A 6 31.52 -2.73 -32.01
C THR A 6 31.18 -2.09 -33.37
N PHE A 7 32.16 -1.34 -33.88
CA PHE A 7 32.64 -1.21 -35.27
C PHE A 7 31.65 -0.96 -36.42
N VAL A 8 31.78 0.21 -37.06
CA VAL A 8 31.94 0.33 -38.52
C VAL A 8 32.99 1.39 -38.84
N ALA A 9 34.04 0.98 -39.55
CA ALA A 9 35.04 1.85 -40.16
C ALA A 9 34.59 2.20 -41.58
N LEU A 10 34.67 3.47 -41.96
CA LEU A 10 34.51 3.88 -43.35
C LEU A 10 35.75 4.64 -43.84
N LEU A 11 36.15 4.26 -45.05
CA LEU A 11 37.40 4.52 -45.75
C LEU A 11 37.68 6.01 -46.00
N ALA A 12 38.91 6.42 -45.71
CA ALA A 12 39.54 7.60 -46.30
C ALA A 12 39.99 7.27 -47.74
N PHE A 13 39.37 7.92 -48.73
CA PHE A 13 39.86 7.95 -50.12
C PHE A 13 40.79 9.15 -50.31
N LEU A 14 42.07 8.86 -50.54
CA LEU A 14 43.09 9.80 -50.97
C LEU A 14 42.97 10.01 -52.49
N LEU A 15 42.62 11.22 -52.93
CA LEU A 15 42.78 11.66 -54.31
C LEU A 15 44.17 12.31 -54.52
N PRO A 16 44.85 12.04 -55.65
CA PRO A 16 46.18 12.57 -55.91
C PRO A 16 46.13 14.01 -56.45
N GLY A 17 47.04 14.84 -55.92
CA GLY A 17 47.21 16.24 -56.27
C GLY A 17 47.55 16.46 -57.75
N CYS A 18 46.81 17.41 -58.34
CA CYS A 18 47.02 17.95 -59.66
C CYS A 18 48.16 18.98 -59.62
N VAL A 19 49.09 18.89 -60.58
CA VAL A 19 50.26 19.76 -60.71
C VAL A 19 49.92 20.87 -61.72
N PRO A 20 50.10 22.17 -61.42
CA PRO A 20 49.95 23.19 -62.44
C PRO A 20 51.22 23.29 -63.30
N SER A 21 51.05 23.04 -64.60
CA SER A 21 52.04 23.22 -65.65
C SER A 21 52.27 24.71 -65.91
N THR A 22 53.52 25.15 -65.81
CA THR A 22 53.96 26.50 -66.15
C THR A 22 54.04 26.69 -67.66
N VAL A 23 53.25 27.59 -68.22
CA VAL A 23 53.41 28.15 -69.58
C VAL A 23 54.27 29.42 -69.51
N PRO A 24 55.32 29.57 -70.33
CA PRO A 24 56.09 30.81 -70.39
C PRO A 24 55.49 31.77 -71.44
N ALA A 25 55.45 33.05 -71.07
CA ALA A 25 55.10 34.17 -71.94
C ALA A 25 56.11 34.34 -73.09
N TYR A 26 55.57 34.61 -74.28
CA TYR A 26 56.33 34.93 -75.49
C TYR A 26 56.28 36.46 -75.71
N GLU A 27 57.44 37.12 -75.58
CA GLU A 27 57.63 38.49 -76.07
C GLU A 27 57.97 38.47 -77.57
N PRO A 28 57.46 39.40 -78.39
CA PRO A 28 58.00 39.61 -79.73
C PRO A 28 59.17 40.60 -79.68
N GLY A 29 60.35 40.08 -80.04
CA GLY A 29 61.57 40.84 -80.24
C GLY A 29 61.52 41.70 -81.51
N ALA A 30 62.10 42.89 -81.39
CA ALA A 30 62.47 43.76 -82.49
C ALA A 30 63.63 43.16 -83.31
N ALA A 31 63.59 43.36 -84.63
CA ALA A 31 64.78 43.35 -85.47
C ALA A 31 64.62 44.37 -86.60
N ASP A 32 65.65 45.18 -86.69
CA ASP A 32 65.90 46.32 -87.56
C ASP A 32 66.68 45.87 -88.82
N ASP A 33 66.86 46.80 -89.76
CA ASP A 33 67.90 46.86 -90.81
C ASP A 33 67.75 45.94 -92.05
N ASP A 34 68.05 46.33 -93.29
CA ASP A 34 68.48 47.59 -93.91
C ASP A 34 68.55 47.37 -95.46
N VAL A 35 68.28 48.44 -96.22
CA VAL A 35 68.80 48.84 -97.55
C VAL A 35 68.90 47.84 -98.73
N THR A 36 68.28 48.20 -99.87
CA THR A 36 69.01 48.72 -101.07
C THR A 36 68.10 49.52 -102.00
N SER A 37 68.66 50.64 -102.45
CA SER A 37 68.15 51.66 -103.37
C SER A 37 68.62 51.43 -104.82
N ASP A 38 67.84 51.99 -105.75
CA ASP A 38 68.18 52.50 -107.09
C ASP A 38 68.73 51.51 -108.14
N ASP A 39 68.02 51.33 -109.27
CA ASP A 39 68.18 52.20 -110.45
C ASP A 39 67.45 51.66 -111.72
N ASP A 40 66.85 52.61 -112.46
CA ASP A 40 66.93 52.78 -113.92
C ASP A 40 65.85 52.26 -114.91
N ALA A 41 65.52 53.22 -115.79
CA ALA A 41 65.17 53.17 -117.20
C ALA A 41 63.75 52.84 -117.72
N THR A 42 63.23 53.87 -118.41
CA THR A 42 62.10 53.97 -119.33
C THR A 42 62.21 53.15 -120.64
N ALA A 43 61.13 52.39 -120.94
CA ALA A 43 60.43 52.14 -122.24
C ALA A 43 61.16 51.43 -123.43
N PRO A 44 60.47 50.85 -124.46
CA PRO A 44 59.01 50.66 -124.67
C PRO A 44 58.55 49.27 -125.25
N ASP A 45 57.21 49.14 -125.41
CA ASP A 45 56.38 48.37 -126.38
C ASP A 45 56.38 46.82 -126.45
N ASP A 46 55.23 46.20 -126.11
CA ASP A 46 54.39 45.46 -127.09
C ASP A 46 52.95 45.29 -126.56
N ASP A 47 52.00 45.85 -127.32
CA ASP A 47 50.57 45.99 -127.08
C ASP A 47 49.82 44.98 -127.95
N SER A 48 49.12 44.03 -127.33
CA SER A 48 47.99 43.34 -127.96
C SER A 48 47.14 42.56 -126.96
N THR A 49 46.39 43.27 -126.11
CA THR A 49 45.14 42.75 -125.53
C THR A 49 43.96 43.35 -126.30
N PRO A 50 43.04 42.54 -126.86
CA PRO A 50 41.90 43.06 -127.63
C PRO A 50 41.01 43.99 -126.77
N PRO A 51 40.31 44.97 -127.37
CA PRO A 51 39.48 45.91 -126.63
C PRO A 51 38.36 45.17 -125.91
N VAL A 52 38.23 45.42 -124.61
CA VAL A 52 37.07 45.00 -123.83
C VAL A 52 35.90 45.89 -124.25
N ILE A 53 34.87 45.28 -124.81
CA ILE A 53 33.64 45.94 -125.30
C ILE A 53 32.65 45.87 -124.14
N ASP A 54 31.88 46.92 -123.91
CA ASP A 54 30.74 47.02 -122.99
C ASP A 54 29.56 47.42 -123.89
N ILE A 55 28.59 46.52 -124.11
CA ILE A 55 27.56 46.68 -125.17
C ILE A 55 26.36 47.49 -124.69
N ASP A 56 26.04 47.46 -123.40
CA ASP A 56 24.89 48.14 -122.82
C ASP A 56 25.24 49.37 -121.96
N ASP A 57 26.53 49.70 -121.86
CA ASP A 57 27.11 50.88 -121.19
C ASP A 57 26.84 50.89 -119.66
N ASP A 58 26.72 49.73 -119.01
CA ASP A 58 26.55 49.63 -117.55
C ASP A 58 27.87 49.83 -116.76
N GLY A 59 29.01 49.80 -117.47
CA GLY A 59 30.35 49.97 -116.92
C GLY A 59 31.09 48.67 -116.59
N VAL A 60 30.49 47.51 -116.89
CA VAL A 60 31.08 46.17 -116.84
C VAL A 60 31.40 45.72 -118.26
N SER A 61 32.49 44.99 -118.42
CA SER A 61 32.88 44.55 -119.76
C SER A 61 32.09 43.32 -120.21
N ALA A 62 31.84 43.16 -121.50
CA ALA A 62 31.16 42.02 -122.13
C ALA A 62 31.71 40.63 -121.75
N GLN A 63 32.94 40.55 -121.23
CA GLN A 63 33.56 39.29 -120.77
C GLN A 63 33.29 38.99 -119.30
N GLU A 64 32.88 40.00 -118.54
CA GLU A 64 32.61 39.95 -117.11
C GLU A 64 31.12 40.23 -116.82
N ASP A 65 30.35 40.68 -117.80
CA ASP A 65 28.91 40.93 -117.71
C ASP A 65 28.10 39.65 -117.91
N CYS A 66 27.11 39.46 -117.04
CA CYS A 66 26.19 38.34 -117.04
C CYS A 66 25.09 38.42 -118.11
N ASP A 67 24.73 39.61 -118.56
CA ASP A 67 23.88 39.84 -119.73
C ASP A 67 24.22 41.21 -120.35
N ASP A 68 25.24 41.22 -121.21
CA ASP A 68 25.74 42.36 -122.00
C ASP A 68 24.71 42.95 -123.01
N THR A 69 23.42 42.70 -122.78
CA THR A 69 22.31 43.30 -123.51
C THR A 69 21.27 43.98 -122.59
N ASP A 70 21.47 43.93 -121.26
CA ASP A 70 20.59 44.49 -120.24
C ASP A 70 21.39 45.19 -119.12
N ALA A 71 21.52 46.51 -119.23
CA ALA A 71 22.26 47.34 -118.28
C ALA A 71 21.73 47.35 -116.82
N SER A 72 20.68 46.56 -116.50
CA SER A 72 20.26 46.29 -115.12
C SER A 72 20.87 45.03 -114.52
N VAL A 73 21.51 44.20 -115.35
CA VAL A 73 22.27 43.00 -114.98
C VAL A 73 23.74 43.30 -115.21
N GLY A 74 24.49 43.53 -114.14
CA GLY A 74 25.93 43.71 -114.25
C GLY A 74 26.69 42.39 -114.14
N GLY A 75 27.97 42.49 -113.76
CA GLY A 75 28.83 41.32 -113.58
C GLY A 75 28.38 40.33 -112.49
N PRO A 76 29.06 39.17 -112.40
CA PRO A 76 28.65 38.08 -111.53
C PRO A 76 28.58 38.52 -110.07
N SER A 77 27.44 38.22 -109.44
CA SER A 77 27.25 38.44 -108.01
C SER A 77 27.79 37.25 -107.21
N LEU A 78 28.00 37.46 -105.91
CA LEU A 78 28.38 36.40 -105.00
C LEU A 78 27.13 35.58 -104.63
N TRP A 79 27.22 34.27 -104.77
CA TRP A 79 26.21 33.29 -104.37
C TRP A 79 26.82 32.32 -103.36
N TYR A 80 26.02 31.88 -102.41
CA TYR A 80 26.42 30.98 -101.33
C TYR A 80 25.70 29.66 -101.49
N LEU A 81 26.42 28.55 -101.31
CA LEU A 81 25.83 27.22 -101.31
C LEU A 81 24.87 27.16 -100.13
N ASP A 82 23.65 26.70 -100.38
CA ASP A 82 22.58 26.46 -99.40
C ASP A 82 22.30 24.95 -99.46
N THR A 83 22.89 24.19 -98.53
CA THR A 83 22.85 22.72 -98.57
C THR A 83 21.61 22.14 -97.89
N ASP A 84 21.02 22.84 -96.92
CA ASP A 84 19.86 22.40 -96.13
C ASP A 84 18.53 23.05 -96.51
N VAL A 85 18.58 24.06 -97.39
CA VAL A 85 17.44 24.69 -98.07
C VAL A 85 16.59 25.57 -97.14
N ASP A 86 17.24 26.34 -96.26
CA ASP A 86 16.58 27.35 -95.43
C ASP A 86 16.56 28.76 -96.06
N GLY A 87 17.34 28.98 -97.12
CA GLY A 87 17.41 30.23 -97.86
C GLY A 87 18.62 31.11 -97.53
N TYR A 88 19.47 30.70 -96.59
CA TYR A 88 20.78 31.28 -96.32
C TYR A 88 21.87 30.31 -96.74
N GLY A 89 23.07 30.83 -97.03
CA GLY A 89 24.18 29.99 -97.42
C GLY A 89 25.43 30.26 -96.60
N GLY A 90 26.21 29.20 -96.38
CA GLY A 90 27.43 29.23 -95.58
C GLY A 90 28.64 29.82 -96.31
N SER A 91 29.84 29.49 -95.83
CA SER A 91 31.12 30.05 -96.36
C SER A 91 31.49 29.62 -97.79
N ASN A 92 30.83 28.59 -98.33
CA ASN A 92 31.07 28.10 -99.68
C ASN A 92 30.40 29.04 -100.68
N SER A 93 31.19 29.87 -101.36
CA SER A 93 30.67 30.86 -102.29
C SER A 93 31.25 30.75 -103.70
N VAL A 94 30.45 31.18 -104.67
CA VAL A 94 30.82 31.24 -106.09
C VAL A 94 30.40 32.59 -106.66
N HIS A 95 31.23 33.18 -107.51
CA HIS A 95 30.82 34.30 -108.34
C HIS A 95 30.14 33.75 -109.58
N GLY A 96 28.89 34.13 -109.81
CA GLY A 96 28.16 33.69 -110.99
C GLY A 96 26.98 34.57 -111.33
N CYS A 97 26.50 34.38 -112.53
CA CYS A 97 25.35 35.08 -113.06
C CYS A 97 24.06 34.48 -112.52
N HIS A 98 23.08 35.32 -112.18
CA HIS A 98 21.79 34.86 -111.65
C HIS A 98 21.13 33.82 -112.58
N SER A 99 21.21 34.01 -113.90
CA SER A 99 20.70 33.07 -114.91
C SER A 99 21.33 31.67 -114.85
N ASP A 100 22.58 31.55 -114.40
CA ASP A 100 23.32 30.28 -114.35
C ASP A 100 23.13 29.51 -113.04
N LEU A 101 22.84 30.23 -111.96
CA LEU A 101 22.75 29.67 -110.60
C LEU A 101 21.33 29.61 -110.07
N SER A 102 20.39 30.38 -110.63
CA SER A 102 18.97 30.34 -110.25
C SER A 102 18.36 28.94 -110.52
N GLY A 103 17.97 28.26 -109.44
CA GLY A 103 17.44 26.89 -109.46
C GLY A 103 18.46 25.79 -109.13
N GLY A 104 19.70 26.14 -108.81
CA GLY A 104 20.68 25.28 -108.12
C GLY A 104 20.63 25.42 -106.60
N PRO A 105 21.53 24.77 -105.84
CA PRO A 105 21.61 24.87 -104.38
C PRO A 105 22.29 26.18 -103.94
N TRP A 106 21.98 27.31 -104.57
CA TRP A 106 22.69 28.58 -104.35
C TRP A 106 21.70 29.70 -104.02
N VAL A 107 22.04 30.50 -103.00
CA VAL A 107 21.26 31.67 -102.54
C VAL A 107 22.13 32.93 -102.49
N ASP A 108 21.50 34.10 -102.45
CA ASP A 108 22.16 35.41 -102.39
C ASP A 108 22.29 35.96 -100.96
N LEU A 109 21.69 35.30 -99.97
CA LEU A 109 21.82 35.61 -98.55
C LEU A 109 22.98 34.83 -97.91
N PHE A 110 23.86 35.56 -97.25
CA PHE A 110 25.00 35.02 -96.49
C PHE A 110 24.72 35.08 -95.00
N GLY A 111 25.35 34.20 -94.24
CA GLY A 111 25.43 34.30 -92.78
C GLY A 111 25.02 33.04 -92.04
N ASP A 112 24.70 31.97 -92.78
CA ASP A 112 24.43 30.67 -92.18
C ASP A 112 25.71 30.10 -91.53
N CYS A 113 25.61 29.92 -90.22
CA CYS A 113 26.68 29.42 -89.37
C CYS A 113 26.72 27.88 -89.31
N ASN A 114 25.66 27.18 -89.76
CA ASN A 114 25.62 25.74 -89.96
C ASN A 114 24.75 25.33 -91.18
N ASP A 115 25.35 25.43 -92.37
CA ASP A 115 24.79 25.10 -93.70
C ASP A 115 24.30 23.65 -93.89
N LEU A 116 24.22 22.84 -92.83
CA LEU A 116 23.70 21.48 -92.86
C LEU A 116 22.46 21.30 -91.97
N ASP A 117 22.02 22.35 -91.27
CA ASP A 117 20.90 22.34 -90.34
C ASP A 117 19.93 23.52 -90.60
N PRO A 118 18.74 23.27 -91.18
CA PRO A 118 17.82 24.32 -91.63
C PRO A 118 17.10 25.05 -90.48
N THR A 119 17.49 24.79 -89.22
CA THR A 119 17.04 25.56 -88.06
C THR A 119 18.05 26.60 -87.60
N ILE A 120 19.24 26.66 -88.22
CA ILE A 120 20.33 27.57 -87.85
C ILE A 120 20.58 28.53 -89.01
N TYR A 121 20.08 29.75 -88.89
CA TYR A 121 20.20 30.78 -89.92
C TYR A 121 19.99 32.17 -89.35
N PRO A 122 20.47 33.24 -90.01
CA PRO A 122 20.25 34.62 -89.59
C PRO A 122 18.79 34.96 -89.22
N GLY A 123 18.55 35.20 -87.93
CA GLY A 123 17.22 35.51 -87.37
C GLY A 123 16.31 34.31 -87.09
N ALA A 124 16.84 33.09 -86.97
CA ALA A 124 16.10 31.95 -86.43
C ALA A 124 15.70 32.18 -84.96
N PRO A 125 14.62 31.57 -84.45
CA PRO A 125 14.33 31.60 -83.02
C PRO A 125 15.30 30.70 -82.25
N GLU A 126 15.91 31.23 -81.20
CA GLU A 126 16.74 30.46 -80.30
C GLU A 126 15.98 29.32 -79.60
N VAL A 127 16.71 28.24 -79.35
CA VAL A 127 16.26 27.09 -78.59
C VAL A 127 17.40 26.75 -77.65
N CYS A 128 17.12 26.63 -76.35
CA CYS A 128 18.17 26.34 -75.39
C CYS A 128 18.83 24.96 -75.58
N ASP A 129 19.86 24.93 -76.42
CA ASP A 129 20.68 23.76 -76.73
C ASP A 129 22.17 24.09 -76.88
N SER A 130 22.58 25.28 -76.43
CA SER A 130 23.96 25.80 -76.49
C SER A 130 24.48 25.99 -77.91
N VAL A 131 23.58 26.22 -78.85
CA VAL A 131 23.90 26.55 -80.25
C VAL A 131 23.30 27.91 -80.58
N ASP A 132 24.07 28.73 -81.30
CA ASP A 132 23.67 30.04 -81.82
C ASP A 132 22.81 29.81 -83.07
N GLN A 133 21.48 29.88 -82.93
CA GLN A 133 20.55 29.48 -83.99
C GLN A 133 20.35 30.62 -84.97
N ASP A 134 20.37 31.84 -84.47
CA ASP A 134 20.14 33.04 -85.24
C ASP A 134 21.42 33.66 -85.85
N CYS A 135 22.57 33.02 -85.62
CA CYS A 135 23.90 33.36 -86.11
C CYS A 135 24.34 34.80 -85.74
N ASP A 136 23.92 35.35 -84.60
CA ASP A 136 24.27 36.69 -84.15
C ASP A 136 25.49 36.75 -83.19
N LEU A 137 26.09 35.59 -82.89
CA LEU A 137 27.21 35.36 -81.95
C LEU A 137 26.82 35.39 -80.47
N THR A 138 25.53 35.51 -80.16
CA THR A 138 24.97 35.15 -78.86
C THR A 138 24.39 33.73 -78.94
N VAL A 139 24.31 33.06 -77.80
CA VAL A 139 23.86 31.67 -77.73
C VAL A 139 22.74 31.67 -76.72
N ASP A 140 21.60 31.10 -77.10
CA ASP A 140 20.43 30.96 -76.23
C ASP A 140 19.99 32.31 -75.61
N GLU A 141 20.01 33.41 -76.36
CA GLU A 141 19.57 34.70 -75.83
C GLU A 141 18.04 34.77 -75.63
N GLY A 142 17.62 35.52 -74.61
CA GLY A 142 16.21 35.66 -74.26
C GLY A 142 15.66 34.54 -73.36
N PHE A 143 16.52 33.66 -72.86
CA PHE A 143 16.22 32.63 -71.85
C PHE A 143 16.70 32.98 -70.43
N ASP A 144 17.23 34.18 -70.24
CA ASP A 144 17.57 34.81 -68.94
C ASP A 144 16.81 36.16 -68.89
N GLN A 145 15.60 36.14 -68.32
CA GLN A 145 14.69 37.29 -68.33
C GLN A 145 15.00 38.32 -67.23
N ASP A 146 15.61 37.92 -66.12
CA ASP A 146 15.95 38.78 -64.99
C ASP A 146 17.43 39.22 -64.92
N ALA A 147 18.27 38.66 -65.80
CA ALA A 147 19.68 38.97 -66.00
C ALA A 147 20.60 38.54 -64.84
N ASP A 148 20.39 37.34 -64.29
CA ASP A 148 21.22 36.74 -63.23
C ASP A 148 22.29 35.75 -63.73
N ASP A 149 22.40 35.60 -65.06
CA ASP A 149 23.28 34.66 -65.77
C ASP A 149 22.86 33.17 -65.66
N PHE A 150 21.66 32.84 -65.16
CA PHE A 150 21.07 31.51 -65.21
C PHE A 150 19.94 31.45 -66.24
N LEU A 151 20.00 30.46 -67.13
CA LEU A 151 18.97 30.30 -68.15
C LEU A 151 17.80 29.46 -67.60
N THR A 152 16.57 29.73 -68.05
CA THR A 152 15.36 28.93 -67.73
C THR A 152 15.58 27.42 -67.94
N CYS A 153 16.41 27.06 -68.92
CA CYS A 153 16.72 25.68 -69.29
C CYS A 153 17.91 25.08 -68.52
N GLU A 154 18.73 25.89 -67.86
CA GLU A 154 19.84 25.47 -67.01
C GLU A 154 19.44 25.26 -65.55
N GLY A 155 18.14 25.38 -65.24
CA GLY A 155 17.58 25.02 -63.94
C GLY A 155 17.02 26.19 -63.15
N ASP A 156 17.03 27.40 -63.69
CA ASP A 156 16.32 28.53 -63.10
C ASP A 156 14.80 28.25 -63.03
N CYS A 157 14.29 28.29 -61.81
CA CYS A 157 12.91 27.99 -61.46
C CYS A 157 12.00 29.23 -61.41
N ASP A 158 12.54 30.46 -61.39
CA ASP A 158 11.81 31.72 -61.56
C ASP A 158 12.65 32.78 -62.30
N ASP A 159 12.67 32.64 -63.63
CA ASP A 159 13.29 33.54 -64.63
C ASP A 159 12.81 35.02 -64.57
N THR A 160 12.01 35.40 -63.58
CA THR A 160 11.61 36.78 -63.34
C THR A 160 12.19 37.38 -62.06
N ASP A 161 12.93 36.61 -61.28
CA ASP A 161 13.55 36.99 -60.01
C ASP A 161 15.00 36.51 -59.89
N SER A 162 15.94 37.45 -60.13
CA SER A 162 17.40 37.25 -60.05
C SER A 162 17.97 36.78 -58.69
N SER A 163 17.11 36.52 -57.71
CA SER A 163 17.46 35.90 -56.43
C SER A 163 17.06 34.44 -56.32
N VAL A 164 16.46 33.87 -57.37
CA VAL A 164 15.98 32.49 -57.46
C VAL A 164 16.71 31.78 -58.60
N PHE A 165 17.73 30.99 -58.26
CA PHE A 165 18.55 30.28 -59.23
C PHE A 165 19.29 29.10 -58.59
N PRO A 166 19.73 28.08 -59.35
CA PRO A 166 20.50 26.96 -58.82
C PRO A 166 21.71 27.39 -57.97
N ASP A 167 21.84 26.81 -56.77
CA ASP A 167 22.88 27.16 -55.77
C ASP A 167 22.77 28.59 -55.18
N ALA A 168 21.64 29.29 -55.33
CA ALA A 168 21.38 30.50 -54.56
C ALA A 168 21.36 30.21 -53.06
N LYS A 169 21.40 31.25 -52.23
CA LYS A 169 21.28 31.07 -50.78
C LYS A 169 19.83 31.30 -50.38
N GLU A 170 19.25 30.30 -49.74
CA GLU A 170 17.95 30.41 -49.09
C GLU A 170 17.85 31.63 -48.16
N ILE A 171 16.74 32.34 -48.33
CA ILE A 171 16.27 33.39 -47.46
C ILE A 171 14.86 33.04 -47.03
N CYS A 172 14.49 33.33 -45.78
CA CYS A 172 13.16 32.98 -45.33
C CYS A 172 12.07 33.89 -45.90
N ASP A 173 11.59 33.55 -47.10
CA ASP A 173 10.50 34.23 -47.78
C ASP A 173 9.46 33.27 -48.38
N ALA A 174 9.58 31.97 -48.08
CA ALA A 174 8.74 30.89 -48.57
C ALA A 174 8.83 30.67 -50.09
N VAL A 175 9.98 31.03 -50.66
CA VAL A 175 10.40 30.69 -52.02
C VAL A 175 11.54 29.67 -51.93
N ASP A 176 11.59 28.78 -52.91
CA ASP A 176 12.74 27.89 -53.16
C ASP A 176 13.75 28.74 -53.94
N ASN A 177 14.71 29.37 -53.24
CA ASN A 177 15.64 30.28 -53.89
C ASN A 177 16.71 29.51 -54.67
N ASP A 178 17.12 28.34 -54.19
CA ASP A 178 18.20 27.56 -54.79
C ASP A 178 17.76 26.49 -55.81
N CYS A 179 16.44 26.42 -56.05
CA CYS A 179 15.77 25.53 -56.99
C CYS A 179 16.01 24.03 -56.71
N ASP A 180 16.18 23.62 -55.44
CA ASP A 180 16.41 22.23 -55.05
C ASP A 180 15.14 21.43 -54.69
N GLU A 181 13.96 22.05 -54.84
CA GLU A 181 12.63 21.56 -54.44
C GLU A 181 12.34 21.60 -52.92
N GLN A 182 13.23 22.18 -52.13
CA GLN A 182 13.02 22.53 -50.73
C GLN A 182 12.80 24.04 -50.62
N VAL A 183 12.24 24.48 -49.49
CA VAL A 183 11.87 25.89 -49.31
C VAL A 183 12.39 26.30 -47.96
N ASP A 184 13.16 27.39 -47.93
CA ASP A 184 13.77 27.99 -46.75
C ASP A 184 14.66 27.00 -45.95
N GLU A 185 15.19 25.94 -46.57
CA GLU A 185 16.10 25.02 -45.92
C GLU A 185 17.45 25.69 -45.59
N GLU A 186 18.21 25.09 -44.65
CA GLU A 186 19.44 25.68 -44.09
C GLU A 186 19.30 27.05 -43.38
N VAL A 187 18.14 27.73 -43.47
CA VAL A 187 17.83 29.00 -42.80
C VAL A 187 16.74 28.87 -41.72
N LEU A 188 16.18 27.67 -41.53
CA LEU A 188 15.24 27.40 -40.43
C LEU A 188 15.94 27.35 -39.07
N ASP A 189 15.38 28.06 -38.10
CA ASP A 189 15.67 27.89 -36.68
C ASP A 189 14.83 26.74 -36.10
N THR A 190 15.30 26.18 -34.99
CA THR A 190 14.55 25.16 -34.23
C THR A 190 13.81 25.81 -33.07
N PHE A 191 12.53 25.52 -32.94
CA PHE A 191 11.68 25.93 -31.82
C PHE A 191 11.01 24.72 -31.17
N TYR A 192 10.62 24.85 -29.91
CA TYR A 192 10.09 23.78 -29.07
C TYR A 192 8.73 24.21 -28.51
N GLY A 193 7.77 23.28 -28.42
CA GLY A 193 6.40 23.60 -28.01
C GLY A 193 6.33 23.87 -26.51
N ASP A 194 5.67 24.97 -26.12
CA ASP A 194 5.37 25.33 -24.73
C ASP A 194 3.91 24.94 -24.44
N TRP A 195 3.71 23.74 -23.89
CA TRP A 195 2.38 23.11 -23.83
C TRP A 195 1.58 23.46 -22.57
N ASP A 196 2.25 23.77 -21.46
CA ASP A 196 1.62 24.20 -20.21
C ASP A 196 1.68 25.72 -19.99
N GLY A 197 2.51 26.44 -20.75
CA GLY A 197 2.55 27.89 -20.82
C GLY A 197 3.50 28.55 -19.83
N ASP A 198 4.52 27.86 -19.32
CA ASP A 198 5.47 28.40 -18.35
C ASP A 198 6.63 29.20 -18.95
N GLY A 199 6.82 29.11 -20.26
CA GLY A 199 7.89 29.80 -20.98
C GLY A 199 9.15 28.96 -21.22
N PHE A 200 9.09 27.65 -21.01
CA PHE A 200 10.08 26.67 -21.43
C PHE A 200 9.43 25.73 -22.47
N GLY A 201 10.22 24.90 -23.14
CA GLY A 201 9.70 24.13 -24.27
C GLY A 201 10.28 22.73 -24.39
N ASP A 202 9.49 21.89 -25.07
CA ASP A 202 9.64 20.45 -25.16
C ASP A 202 10.77 20.06 -26.13
N ILE A 203 11.90 19.60 -25.59
CA ILE A 203 13.04 19.15 -26.41
C ILE A 203 12.70 17.98 -27.34
N ASP A 204 11.69 17.16 -27.01
CA ASP A 204 11.25 16.01 -27.80
C ASP A 204 10.27 16.38 -28.92
N MET A 205 9.75 17.62 -28.95
CA MET A 205 8.79 18.11 -29.95
C MET A 205 9.28 19.36 -30.71
N PRO A 206 10.39 19.27 -31.49
CA PRO A 206 10.90 20.40 -32.25
C PRO A 206 10.03 20.72 -33.48
N ALA A 207 9.99 22.00 -33.83
CA ALA A 207 9.49 22.54 -35.08
C ALA A 207 10.55 23.42 -35.75
N PHE A 208 10.69 23.27 -37.06
CA PHE A 208 11.61 24.08 -37.87
C PHE A 208 10.82 25.21 -38.53
N ALA A 209 11.24 26.45 -38.31
CA ALA A 209 10.61 27.63 -38.88
C ALA A 209 11.61 28.80 -38.88
N CYS A 210 11.33 29.86 -39.61
CA CYS A 210 12.18 31.05 -39.59
C CYS A 210 11.90 32.00 -38.43
N THR A 211 10.70 31.90 -37.87
CA THR A 211 10.28 32.64 -36.69
C THR A 211 9.45 31.72 -35.83
N ALA A 212 9.54 31.89 -34.52
CA ALA A 212 8.81 31.09 -33.54
C ALA A 212 7.32 30.99 -33.91
N PRO A 213 6.81 29.79 -34.24
CA PRO A 213 5.38 29.58 -34.39
C PRO A 213 4.64 29.93 -33.09
N GLY A 214 3.35 30.24 -33.18
CA GLY A 214 2.56 30.53 -31.98
C GLY A 214 2.52 29.33 -31.05
N GLY A 215 2.93 29.52 -29.78
CA GLY A 215 3.05 28.44 -28.79
C GLY A 215 4.37 27.68 -28.84
N PHE A 216 5.38 28.19 -29.56
CA PHE A 216 6.72 27.63 -29.59
C PHE A 216 7.78 28.64 -29.13
N LEU A 217 8.85 28.16 -28.52
CA LEU A 217 9.95 28.93 -27.96
C LEU A 217 11.30 28.44 -28.48
N SER A 218 12.33 29.29 -28.41
CA SER A 218 13.71 28.86 -28.75
C SER A 218 14.38 28.06 -27.63
N ASP A 219 13.79 28.10 -26.45
CA ASP A 219 14.27 27.38 -25.27
C ASP A 219 13.71 25.95 -25.28
N ALA A 220 14.54 24.99 -24.87
CA ALA A 220 14.26 23.56 -24.92
C ALA A 220 14.53 22.88 -23.56
N SER A 221 14.48 23.67 -22.48
CA SER A 221 15.02 23.28 -21.19
C SER A 221 13.95 22.72 -20.24
N ASP A 222 12.71 22.56 -20.70
CA ASP A 222 11.64 21.98 -19.92
C ASP A 222 11.86 20.47 -19.72
N CYS A 223 11.64 19.98 -18.51
CA CYS A 223 11.71 18.56 -18.16
C CYS A 223 10.33 17.90 -17.99
N ASP A 224 9.24 18.67 -17.90
CA ASP A 224 7.85 18.20 -17.93
C ASP A 224 6.90 19.25 -18.52
N ASP A 225 6.78 19.28 -19.85
CA ASP A 225 5.89 20.18 -20.60
C ASP A 225 4.38 20.01 -20.34
N THR A 226 4.01 19.17 -19.39
CA THR A 226 2.61 19.01 -18.98
C THR A 226 2.30 19.72 -17.66
N ASN A 227 3.31 20.32 -17.02
CA ASN A 227 3.23 20.88 -15.69
C ASN A 227 3.95 22.23 -15.55
N PHE A 228 3.16 23.31 -15.58
CA PHE A 228 3.61 24.70 -15.43
C PHE A 228 4.49 25.01 -14.20
N ASP A 229 4.44 24.16 -13.17
CA ASP A 229 5.26 24.34 -11.95
C ASP A 229 6.60 23.57 -12.01
N VAL A 230 6.91 22.87 -13.11
CA VAL A 230 8.12 22.06 -13.31
C VAL A 230 8.93 22.61 -14.48
N HIS A 231 9.93 23.43 -14.18
CA HIS A 231 10.75 24.06 -15.19
C HIS A 231 12.05 24.63 -14.61
N PRO A 232 13.05 24.94 -15.45
CA PRO A 232 14.28 25.59 -15.01
C PRO A 232 14.06 26.80 -14.08
N GLY A 233 14.57 26.68 -12.86
CA GLY A 233 14.48 27.72 -11.84
C GLY A 233 13.10 27.87 -11.17
N ALA A 234 12.22 26.87 -11.28
CA ALA A 234 11.11 26.68 -10.35
C ALA A 234 11.65 26.47 -8.92
N ALA A 235 10.75 26.47 -7.93
CA ALA A 235 11.14 26.12 -6.57
C ALA A 235 11.05 24.60 -6.42
N GLU A 236 12.15 23.96 -6.06
CA GLU A 236 12.13 22.55 -5.68
C GLU A 236 11.31 22.36 -4.41
N ILE A 237 10.43 21.36 -4.39
CA ILE A 237 9.58 21.06 -3.25
C ILE A 237 9.64 19.57 -2.93
N CYS A 238 9.32 19.19 -1.69
CA CYS A 238 9.33 17.79 -1.27
C CYS A 238 8.17 16.98 -1.88
N ASP A 239 8.22 16.65 -3.17
CA ASP A 239 7.17 15.94 -3.92
C ASP A 239 7.68 14.80 -4.82
N THR A 240 8.98 14.47 -4.78
CA THR A 240 9.66 13.43 -5.58
C THR A 240 9.81 13.72 -7.07
N ILE A 241 9.57 14.96 -7.49
CA ILE A 241 9.76 15.46 -8.85
C ILE A 241 10.94 16.44 -8.84
N ASP A 242 11.77 16.41 -9.88
CA ASP A 242 12.75 17.46 -10.15
C ASP A 242 12.00 18.68 -10.68
N ASN A 243 11.57 19.58 -9.78
CA ASN A 243 10.72 20.71 -10.16
C ASN A 243 11.52 21.78 -10.90
N ASP A 244 12.81 21.95 -10.60
CA ASP A 244 13.64 23.00 -11.19
C ASP A 244 14.52 22.54 -12.36
N CYS A 245 14.37 21.28 -12.77
CA CYS A 245 15.03 20.62 -13.89
C CYS A 245 16.56 20.65 -13.84
N ASP A 246 17.17 20.68 -12.65
CA ASP A 246 18.62 20.71 -12.47
C ASP A 246 19.27 19.31 -12.32
N GLY A 247 18.43 18.29 -12.13
CA GLY A 247 18.77 16.88 -12.06
C GLY A 247 18.92 16.30 -10.66
N ASP A 248 18.87 17.12 -9.60
CA ASP A 248 18.76 16.70 -8.21
C ASP A 248 17.27 16.74 -7.77
N ILE A 249 16.90 15.95 -6.76
CA ILE A 249 15.49 15.81 -6.32
C ILE A 249 15.44 15.82 -4.79
N ASP A 250 14.48 16.53 -4.22
CA ASP A 250 14.15 16.52 -2.79
C ASP A 250 15.39 16.69 -1.88
N ASP A 251 15.75 15.64 -1.11
CA ASP A 251 16.84 15.64 -0.12
C ASP A 251 18.24 15.66 -0.77
N GLU A 252 18.32 15.35 -2.06
CA GLU A 252 19.55 15.47 -2.84
C GLU A 252 19.76 16.87 -3.41
N ASP A 253 18.72 17.70 -3.50
CA ASP A 253 18.80 19.08 -3.97
C ASP A 253 19.07 20.06 -2.79
N ASP A 254 20.03 20.96 -2.98
CA ASP A 254 20.36 22.04 -2.04
C ASP A 254 19.40 23.24 -2.16
N SER A 255 18.59 23.30 -3.22
CA SER A 255 17.69 24.41 -3.58
C SER A 255 16.26 24.27 -3.03
N VAL A 256 15.90 23.06 -2.56
CA VAL A 256 14.60 22.69 -2.00
C VAL A 256 14.02 23.73 -1.02
N ASP A 257 12.74 24.03 -1.19
CA ASP A 257 12.00 24.97 -0.37
C ASP A 257 11.87 24.43 1.07
N PRO A 258 12.52 25.08 2.05
CA PRO A 258 12.51 24.62 3.43
C PRO A 258 11.11 24.65 4.07
N ASP A 259 10.15 25.40 3.51
CA ASP A 259 8.77 25.42 4.01
C ASP A 259 8.00 24.14 3.64
N THR A 260 8.51 23.34 2.69
CA THR A 260 7.91 22.05 2.29
C THR A 260 8.53 20.84 3.00
N MET A 261 9.65 21.03 3.70
CA MET A 261 10.30 19.98 4.49
C MET A 261 9.48 19.57 5.70
N SER A 262 9.54 18.28 6.01
CA SER A 262 9.06 17.72 7.27
C SER A 262 10.14 17.77 8.35
N VAL A 263 9.72 17.75 9.61
CA VAL A 263 10.63 17.72 10.75
C VAL A 263 10.70 16.30 11.30
N PHE A 264 11.90 15.80 11.52
CA PHE A 264 12.17 14.47 12.06
C PHE A 264 13.03 14.53 13.33
N TYR A 265 12.85 13.55 14.19
CA TYR A 265 13.51 13.40 15.49
C TYR A 265 14.29 12.09 15.48
N ALA A 266 15.42 12.04 16.18
CA ALA A 266 16.19 10.80 16.27
C ALA A 266 15.35 9.76 17.02
N ASP A 267 15.39 8.51 16.57
CA ASP A 267 14.74 7.35 17.18
C ASP A 267 15.86 6.36 17.54
N ALA A 268 16.46 6.55 18.71
CA ALA A 268 17.71 5.88 19.06
C ALA A 268 17.50 4.47 19.63
N ASP A 269 16.32 4.18 20.19
CA ASP A 269 15.93 2.85 20.68
C ASP A 269 15.03 2.04 19.73
N GLN A 270 14.55 2.67 18.64
CA GLN A 270 13.76 2.08 17.56
C GLN A 270 12.33 1.69 17.95
N ASP A 271 11.66 2.50 18.77
CA ASP A 271 10.26 2.30 19.16
C ASP A 271 9.24 3.09 18.32
N THR A 272 9.72 3.85 17.33
CA THR A 272 8.97 4.71 16.39
C THR A 272 8.59 6.10 16.90
N PHE A 273 8.90 6.42 18.14
CA PHE A 273 8.90 7.76 18.67
C PHE A 273 10.34 8.26 18.75
N GLY A 274 10.52 9.57 18.71
CA GLY A 274 11.85 10.15 18.74
C GLY A 274 11.89 11.40 19.58
N ALA A 275 13.11 11.79 19.98
CA ALA A 275 13.32 13.00 20.78
C ALA A 275 14.54 13.82 20.32
N GLY A 276 14.78 14.91 21.04
CA GLY A 276 16.00 15.68 20.94
C GLY A 276 16.04 16.71 19.82
N SER A 277 17.17 16.77 19.11
CA SER A 277 17.41 17.81 18.09
C SER A 277 16.72 17.45 16.79
N ALA A 278 15.75 18.26 16.41
CA ALA A 278 14.99 18.07 15.19
C ALA A 278 15.84 18.35 13.94
N LEU A 279 15.61 17.57 12.89
CA LEU A 279 16.23 17.68 11.57
C LEU A 279 15.12 17.88 10.53
N SER A 280 15.27 18.89 9.66
CA SER A 280 14.36 19.09 8.53
C SER A 280 14.88 18.32 7.31
N ALA A 281 13.99 17.59 6.65
CA ALA A 281 14.25 16.80 5.44
C ALA A 281 12.92 16.56 4.69
N CYS A 282 12.98 16.15 3.43
CA CYS A 282 11.81 15.71 2.67
C CYS A 282 11.38 14.30 3.08
N SER A 283 12.34 13.41 3.29
CA SER A 283 12.12 12.04 3.74
C SER A 283 12.79 11.77 5.08
N ALA A 284 12.23 10.83 5.86
CA ALA A 284 12.78 10.47 7.17
C ALA A 284 14.19 9.88 7.01
N PRO A 285 15.24 10.52 7.56
CA PRO A 285 16.58 9.96 7.48
C PRO A 285 16.68 8.66 8.28
N ALA A 286 17.68 7.82 7.96
CA ALA A 286 17.85 6.56 8.67
C ALA A 286 18.09 6.78 10.18
N GLY A 287 17.25 6.17 11.02
CA GLY A 287 17.27 6.35 12.48
C GLY A 287 16.53 7.59 12.97
N TYR A 288 15.63 8.16 12.16
CA TYR A 288 14.77 9.27 12.52
C TYR A 288 13.31 8.96 12.22
N VAL A 289 12.39 9.59 12.97
CA VAL A 289 10.94 9.45 12.86
C VAL A 289 10.24 10.81 12.91
N GLY A 290 9.03 10.90 12.37
CA GLY A 290 8.27 12.16 12.33
C GLY A 290 7.59 12.52 13.66
N ASP A 291 7.51 11.57 14.59
CA ASP A 291 6.87 11.79 15.89
C ASP A 291 7.92 12.16 16.95
N GLY A 292 7.90 13.42 17.39
CA GLY A 292 8.87 14.00 18.31
C GLY A 292 8.43 13.99 19.78
N THR A 293 7.58 13.04 20.17
CA THR A 293 6.87 13.03 21.45
C THR A 293 7.48 12.10 22.51
N ASP A 294 8.62 11.48 22.21
CA ASP A 294 9.33 10.61 23.13
C ASP A 294 9.97 11.40 24.30
N CYS A 295 9.81 10.88 25.51
CA CYS A 295 10.39 11.44 26.73
C CYS A 295 11.73 10.82 27.15
N ASP A 296 12.07 9.60 26.70
CA ASP A 296 13.39 8.97 26.85
C ASP A 296 13.76 8.09 25.64
N ASP A 297 14.29 8.74 24.60
CA ASP A 297 14.80 8.18 23.32
C ASP A 297 15.90 7.09 23.45
N ALA A 298 16.30 6.73 24.67
CA ALA A 298 17.20 5.61 24.93
C ALA A 298 16.50 4.36 25.47
N ASP A 299 15.19 4.42 25.74
CA ASP A 299 14.39 3.36 26.32
C ASP A 299 13.03 3.16 25.62
N SER A 300 12.97 2.14 24.77
CA SER A 300 11.77 1.73 24.00
C SER A 300 10.52 1.36 24.82
N ALA A 301 10.58 1.43 26.14
CA ALA A 301 9.44 1.27 27.04
C ALA A 301 8.86 2.61 27.51
N SER A 302 9.50 3.73 27.15
CA SER A 302 9.19 5.07 27.63
C SER A 302 8.78 5.98 26.46
N HIS A 303 7.54 5.81 26.00
CA HIS A 303 6.99 6.52 24.84
C HIS A 303 5.49 6.78 25.01
N PRO A 304 4.90 7.72 24.25
CA PRO A 304 3.48 8.03 24.32
C PRO A 304 2.56 6.81 24.29
N GLY A 305 1.78 6.63 25.36
CA GLY A 305 0.83 5.55 25.51
C GLY A 305 1.43 4.17 25.79
N ALA A 306 2.71 4.09 26.18
CA ALA A 306 3.25 2.88 26.79
C ALA A 306 2.50 2.55 28.09
N PRO A 307 2.45 1.30 28.55
CA PRO A 307 1.92 0.99 29.87
C PRO A 307 2.90 1.43 30.95
N GLU A 308 2.41 2.19 31.94
CA GLU A 308 3.17 2.49 33.15
C GLU A 308 3.68 1.21 33.83
N VAL A 309 4.92 1.27 34.29
CA VAL A 309 5.51 0.29 35.20
C VAL A 309 6.02 0.99 36.45
N CYS A 310 6.03 0.24 37.55
CA CYS A 310 6.37 0.79 38.85
C CYS A 310 7.88 0.97 39.07
N ASP A 311 8.49 1.90 38.34
CA ASP A 311 9.94 2.14 38.40
C ASP A 311 10.31 3.61 38.67
N GLY A 312 9.31 4.49 38.81
CA GLY A 312 9.49 5.91 39.04
C GLY A 312 9.93 6.69 37.79
N LEU A 313 9.75 6.11 36.61
CA LEU A 313 9.83 6.78 35.32
C LEU A 313 8.41 7.07 34.81
N ASP A 314 8.31 8.05 33.92
CA ASP A 314 7.09 8.36 33.17
C ASP A 314 7.20 7.55 31.88
N ASN A 315 6.59 6.36 31.83
CA ASN A 315 6.75 5.46 30.69
C ASN A 315 5.82 5.86 29.55
N ASP A 316 4.66 6.43 29.85
CA ASP A 316 3.68 6.80 28.83
C ASP A 316 3.80 8.25 28.34
N CYS A 317 4.78 8.99 28.87
CA CYS A 317 5.14 10.36 28.55
C CYS A 317 3.96 11.35 28.73
N ASP A 318 3.08 11.11 29.71
CA ASP A 318 1.91 11.98 29.99
C ASP A 318 2.19 13.09 31.03
N GLU A 319 3.45 13.25 31.44
CA GLU A 319 3.94 14.15 32.51
C GLU A 319 3.53 13.73 33.93
N THR A 320 2.95 12.54 34.09
CA THR A 320 2.74 11.90 35.38
C THR A 320 3.64 10.68 35.54
N THR A 321 3.63 10.03 36.70
CA THR A 321 4.63 8.99 37.01
C THR A 321 3.96 7.94 37.84
N ASP A 322 4.05 6.69 37.39
CA ASP A 322 3.45 5.50 38.01
C ASP A 322 1.93 5.65 38.26
N GLU A 323 1.21 6.42 37.46
CA GLU A 323 -0.20 6.71 37.71
C GLU A 323 -1.06 5.46 37.48
N ASN A 324 -2.18 5.38 38.21
CA ASN A 324 -3.06 4.20 38.25
C ASN A 324 -2.40 2.87 38.69
N LEU A 325 -1.11 2.85 39.09
CA LEU A 325 -0.42 1.67 39.62
C LEU A 325 -0.40 1.58 41.15
N PHE A 326 -0.91 2.61 41.82
CA PHE A 326 -0.94 2.67 43.28
C PHE A 326 -2.05 1.78 43.86
N SER A 327 -1.66 0.79 44.66
CA SER A 327 -2.58 0.00 45.49
C SER A 327 -2.63 0.56 46.91
N SER A 328 -3.81 0.52 47.52
CA SER A 328 -3.98 0.86 48.94
C SER A 328 -3.64 -0.35 49.78
N TRP A 329 -2.71 -0.19 50.71
CA TRP A 329 -2.23 -1.28 51.58
C TRP A 329 -2.72 -1.08 53.02
N TYR A 330 -3.18 -2.17 53.61
CA TYR A 330 -3.72 -2.29 54.97
C TYR A 330 -2.77 -3.14 55.83
N ALA A 331 -2.72 -2.90 57.14
CA ALA A 331 -1.88 -3.70 58.02
C ALA A 331 -2.43 -5.13 58.10
N ASP A 332 -1.53 -6.11 58.06
CA ASP A 332 -1.75 -7.53 58.32
C ASP A 332 -0.79 -7.91 59.46
N THR A 333 -1.25 -7.69 60.69
CA THR A 333 -0.44 -7.77 61.91
C THR A 333 -0.32 -9.20 62.41
N ASP A 334 -1.31 -10.05 62.15
CA ASP A 334 -1.32 -11.47 62.54
C ASP A 334 -0.86 -12.43 61.42
N GLY A 335 -0.77 -11.97 60.18
CA GLY A 335 -0.19 -12.66 59.04
C GLY A 335 -1.13 -13.63 58.34
N ASP A 336 -2.45 -13.43 58.44
CA ASP A 336 -3.46 -14.31 57.84
C ASP A 336 -3.80 -13.98 56.37
N GLY A 337 -3.28 -12.85 55.87
CA GLY A 337 -3.49 -12.38 54.50
C GLY A 337 -4.67 -11.43 54.32
N TYR A 338 -5.38 -11.10 55.39
CA TYR A 338 -6.43 -10.10 55.42
C TYR A 338 -5.99 -8.88 56.23
N GLY A 339 -6.41 -7.71 55.79
CA GLY A 339 -5.94 -6.45 56.37
C GLY A 339 -7.06 -5.68 57.02
N SER A 340 -6.75 -4.94 58.08
CA SER A 340 -7.75 -4.12 58.78
C SER A 340 -7.46 -2.61 58.76
N GLY A 341 -8.50 -1.82 59.01
CA GLY A 341 -8.37 -0.41 59.40
C GLY A 341 -8.23 0.60 58.25
N SER A 342 -7.41 1.62 58.49
CA SER A 342 -7.17 2.73 57.54
C SER A 342 -5.95 2.45 56.69
N VAL A 343 -5.96 2.92 55.44
CA VAL A 343 -4.83 2.80 54.51
C VAL A 343 -3.53 3.28 55.19
N ILE A 344 -2.57 2.36 55.31
CA ILE A 344 -1.27 2.61 55.95
C ILE A 344 -0.30 3.22 54.92
N SER A 345 -0.38 2.74 53.68
CA SER A 345 0.50 3.18 52.60
C SER A 345 -0.21 3.09 51.26
N VAL A 346 0.08 4.07 50.39
CA VAL A 346 -0.27 4.04 48.98
C VAL A 346 1.08 4.02 48.26
N ILE A 347 1.51 2.83 47.90
CA ILE A 347 2.77 2.61 47.20
C ILE A 347 2.51 1.75 45.97
N CYS A 348 3.25 2.11 44.94
CA CYS A 348 3.41 1.35 43.74
C CYS A 348 4.44 0.23 44.04
N GLY A 349 4.15 -1.01 43.62
CA GLY A 349 4.99 -2.18 43.90
C GLY A 349 4.67 -2.81 45.27
N GLY A 350 4.40 -4.11 45.24
CA GLY A 350 3.89 -4.92 46.36
C GLY A 350 4.45 -4.59 47.75
N SER A 351 3.62 -4.73 48.78
CA SER A 351 4.07 -4.60 50.16
C SER A 351 5.08 -5.69 50.55
N THR A 352 5.98 -5.35 51.47
CA THR A 352 6.80 -6.34 52.16
C THR A 352 6.00 -6.93 53.31
N GLY A 353 5.32 -8.06 53.08
CA GLY A 353 4.94 -9.11 54.03
C GLY A 353 4.12 -8.79 55.29
N SER A 354 3.86 -7.54 55.61
CA SER A 354 3.05 -7.11 56.77
C SER A 354 1.95 -6.12 56.37
N LEU A 355 1.70 -5.99 55.07
CA LEU A 355 0.56 -5.26 54.55
C LEU A 355 -0.10 -6.09 53.46
N VAL A 356 -1.41 -5.96 53.29
CA VAL A 356 -2.17 -6.61 52.23
C VAL A 356 -3.08 -5.60 51.52
N ASP A 357 -3.58 -5.96 50.34
CA ASP A 357 -4.34 -5.06 49.45
C ASP A 357 -5.86 -5.09 49.71
N ASN A 358 -6.29 -5.67 50.83
CA ASN A 358 -7.68 -5.77 51.24
C ASN A 358 -7.88 -5.25 52.67
N ALA A 359 -9.09 -4.78 52.96
CA ALA A 359 -9.48 -4.14 54.23
C ALA A 359 -10.58 -4.92 54.95
N THR A 360 -10.61 -6.24 54.78
CA THR A 360 -11.78 -7.07 55.12
C THR A 360 -11.62 -7.81 56.44
N ASP A 361 -10.50 -7.63 57.14
CA ASP A 361 -10.27 -8.20 58.45
C ASP A 361 -10.96 -7.37 59.55
N CYS A 362 -11.77 -8.03 60.37
CA CYS A 362 -12.48 -7.43 61.49
C CYS A 362 -11.65 -7.40 62.78
N ASN A 363 -10.57 -8.19 62.89
CA ASN A 363 -9.64 -8.22 64.01
C ASN A 363 -8.22 -8.69 63.64
N ASP A 364 -7.39 -7.73 63.23
CA ASP A 364 -5.96 -7.84 62.88
C ASP A 364 -5.01 -8.31 64.00
N GLY A 365 -5.55 -8.66 65.16
CA GLY A 365 -4.80 -9.31 66.22
C GLY A 365 -4.93 -10.83 66.24
N GLU A 366 -5.86 -11.41 65.47
CA GLU A 366 -6.31 -12.79 65.58
C GLU A 366 -6.52 -13.42 64.19
N ALA A 367 -5.57 -14.26 63.76
CA ALA A 367 -5.55 -14.89 62.43
C ALA A 367 -6.74 -15.82 62.09
N ASN A 368 -7.66 -16.02 63.04
CA ASN A 368 -8.91 -16.76 62.86
C ASN A 368 -10.14 -15.84 62.77
N ALA A 369 -9.95 -14.54 62.60
CA ALA A 369 -11.00 -13.54 62.47
C ALA A 369 -10.90 -12.84 61.11
N ASN A 370 -11.26 -13.54 60.04
CA ASN A 370 -11.22 -13.05 58.66
C ASN A 370 -12.34 -13.64 57.80
N PRO A 371 -12.70 -13.02 56.65
CA PRO A 371 -13.82 -13.46 55.79
C PRO A 371 -13.79 -14.87 55.23
N ALA A 372 -12.67 -15.59 55.37
CA ALA A 372 -12.54 -16.98 54.95
C ALA A 372 -12.42 -17.96 56.11
N ALA A 373 -12.41 -17.47 57.36
CA ALA A 373 -12.45 -18.31 58.52
C ALA A 373 -13.83 -18.99 58.64
N VAL A 374 -13.86 -20.06 59.43
CA VAL A 374 -15.09 -20.77 59.76
C VAL A 374 -15.47 -20.35 61.17
N GLU A 375 -16.73 -20.01 61.36
CA GLU A 375 -17.31 -19.73 62.67
C GLU A 375 -17.10 -20.85 63.68
N VAL A 376 -16.71 -20.45 64.89
CA VAL A 376 -16.64 -21.33 66.06
C VAL A 376 -17.32 -20.64 67.24
N CYS A 377 -17.86 -21.41 68.18
CA CYS A 377 -18.53 -20.86 69.38
C CYS A 377 -17.50 -20.31 70.39
N ASP A 378 -16.77 -19.23 70.06
CA ASP A 378 -15.73 -18.62 70.91
C ASP A 378 -15.99 -17.15 71.28
N ALA A 379 -17.16 -16.61 70.91
CA ALA A 379 -17.56 -15.22 71.08
C ALA A 379 -16.74 -14.20 70.28
N ILE A 380 -16.04 -14.66 69.24
CA ILE A 380 -15.42 -13.85 68.19
C ILE A 380 -16.26 -14.02 66.92
N ASP A 381 -16.40 -12.94 66.16
CA ASP A 381 -16.91 -12.99 64.78
C ASP A 381 -15.75 -13.48 63.91
N ASN A 382 -15.68 -14.79 63.65
CA ASN A 382 -14.52 -15.39 62.99
C ASN A 382 -14.54 -15.10 61.50
N ASP A 383 -15.71 -15.11 60.86
CA ASP A 383 -15.86 -14.92 59.42
C ASP A 383 -16.16 -13.46 59.03
N CYS A 384 -16.17 -12.54 60.01
CA CYS A 384 -16.34 -11.11 59.82
C CYS A 384 -17.63 -10.73 59.08
N ASP A 385 -18.70 -11.51 59.19
CA ASP A 385 -20.01 -11.20 58.59
C ASP A 385 -20.82 -10.16 59.41
N GLY A 386 -20.34 -9.85 60.61
CA GLY A 386 -20.94 -8.89 61.55
C GLY A 386 -21.90 -9.51 62.56
N ILE A 387 -22.00 -10.84 62.59
CA ILE A 387 -22.74 -11.64 63.57
C ILE A 387 -21.70 -12.45 64.36
N VAL A 388 -21.96 -12.67 65.64
CA VAL A 388 -21.06 -13.44 66.51
C VAL A 388 -21.72 -14.78 66.80
N ASP A 389 -20.98 -15.87 66.59
CA ASP A 389 -21.38 -17.25 66.87
C ASP A 389 -22.71 -17.67 66.20
N GLU A 390 -22.91 -17.36 64.92
CA GLU A 390 -24.14 -17.72 64.20
C GLU A 390 -24.20 -19.19 63.79
N ILE A 391 -25.43 -19.63 63.50
CA ILE A 391 -25.76 -21.05 63.39
C ILE A 391 -25.40 -21.61 62.00
N GLU A 392 -25.37 -20.78 60.96
CA GLU A 392 -25.23 -21.24 59.58
C GLU A 392 -23.77 -21.45 59.19
N GLY A 393 -23.25 -22.66 59.43
CA GLY A 393 -21.88 -23.03 59.05
C GLY A 393 -20.98 -23.40 60.22
N ASN A 394 -21.41 -23.11 61.45
CA ASN A 394 -20.70 -23.43 62.68
C ASN A 394 -20.78 -24.95 62.98
N PRO A 395 -19.64 -25.68 62.93
CA PRO A 395 -19.59 -27.12 63.16
C PRO A 395 -19.76 -27.53 64.63
N ASP A 396 -19.70 -26.56 65.56
CA ASP A 396 -19.78 -26.80 67.00
C ASP A 396 -21.21 -26.63 67.57
N VAL A 397 -22.18 -26.31 66.71
CA VAL A 397 -23.61 -26.29 67.06
C VAL A 397 -24.10 -27.73 67.29
N GLN A 398 -24.68 -27.97 68.46
CA GLN A 398 -25.20 -29.28 68.86
C GLN A 398 -26.72 -29.27 68.98
N THR A 399 -27.33 -30.44 68.80
CA THR A 399 -28.75 -30.67 69.08
C THR A 399 -28.90 -30.94 70.57
N LEU A 400 -29.63 -30.07 71.26
CA LEU A 400 -29.77 -30.06 72.72
C LEU A 400 -31.25 -30.18 73.11
N TRP A 401 -31.53 -30.86 74.22
CA TRP A 401 -32.84 -31.05 74.85
C TRP A 401 -32.86 -30.39 76.22
N ASP A 402 -33.99 -29.79 76.61
CA ASP A 402 -34.17 -29.23 77.97
C ASP A 402 -34.10 -30.38 78.98
N ASP A 403 -33.43 -30.16 80.11
CA ASP A 403 -33.29 -31.13 81.22
C ASP A 403 -33.71 -30.40 82.51
N ASP A 404 -35.02 -30.24 82.67
CA ASP A 404 -35.60 -29.39 83.72
C ASP A 404 -35.44 -30.00 85.12
N ASP A 405 -35.34 -31.33 85.23
CA ASP A 405 -35.23 -32.06 86.49
C ASP A 405 -33.82 -32.56 86.84
N GLY A 406 -32.89 -32.50 85.88
CA GLY A 406 -31.47 -32.75 86.05
C GLY A 406 -31.07 -34.23 86.09
N ASP A 407 -31.90 -35.12 85.54
CA ASP A 407 -31.64 -36.56 85.53
C ASP A 407 -30.75 -37.03 84.35
N GLY A 408 -30.54 -36.15 83.36
CA GLY A 408 -29.67 -36.37 82.21
C GLY A 408 -30.39 -36.83 80.94
N TRP A 409 -31.71 -36.98 80.97
CA TRP A 409 -32.59 -37.10 79.82
C TRP A 409 -33.33 -35.79 79.60
N GLY A 410 -33.84 -35.58 78.38
CA GLY A 410 -34.55 -34.35 78.06
C GLY A 410 -35.84 -34.59 77.29
N ASP A 411 -36.73 -33.61 77.39
CA ASP A 411 -38.09 -33.62 76.84
C ASP A 411 -38.12 -33.63 75.30
N GLU A 412 -38.62 -34.71 74.68
CA GLU A 412 -38.81 -34.75 73.23
C GLU A 412 -40.04 -33.96 72.73
N GLU A 413 -41.02 -33.70 73.58
CA GLU A 413 -42.26 -32.98 73.30
C GLU A 413 -42.06 -31.46 73.20
N VAL A 414 -41.09 -30.90 73.94
CA VAL A 414 -40.67 -29.47 73.82
C VAL A 414 -39.79 -29.25 72.58
N GLY A 415 -39.12 -30.31 72.11
CA GLY A 415 -38.38 -30.36 70.86
C GLY A 415 -36.93 -29.89 70.99
N SER A 416 -36.06 -30.41 70.11
CA SER A 416 -34.65 -30.05 70.12
C SER A 416 -34.39 -28.70 69.46
N PHE A 417 -33.48 -27.90 70.02
CA PHE A 417 -32.98 -26.69 69.35
C PHE A 417 -31.47 -26.81 69.09
N GLN A 418 -31.03 -26.11 68.04
CA GLN A 418 -29.63 -26.01 67.67
C GLN A 418 -29.06 -24.74 68.31
N SER A 419 -28.09 -24.90 69.21
CA SER A 419 -27.34 -23.78 69.78
C SER A 419 -25.91 -24.19 70.14
N CYS A 420 -25.06 -23.19 70.38
CA CYS A 420 -23.84 -23.40 71.14
C CYS A 420 -24.19 -23.96 72.54
N PRO A 421 -23.32 -24.80 73.15
CA PRO A 421 -23.60 -25.45 74.43
C PRO A 421 -23.95 -24.44 75.54
N ALA A 422 -25.17 -24.55 76.06
CA ALA A 422 -25.67 -23.73 77.16
C ALA A 422 -25.97 -24.60 78.39
N ASN A 423 -25.82 -24.03 79.59
CA ASN A 423 -26.18 -24.74 80.83
C ASN A 423 -27.70 -24.95 80.89
N GLY A 424 -28.14 -26.15 81.28
CA GLY A 424 -29.56 -26.53 81.39
C GLY A 424 -30.06 -27.44 80.28
N PHE A 425 -29.18 -27.92 79.40
CA PHE A 425 -29.56 -28.79 78.29
C PHE A 425 -28.65 -30.01 78.18
N VAL A 426 -29.21 -31.12 77.69
CA VAL A 426 -28.53 -32.41 77.51
C VAL A 426 -28.57 -32.89 76.07
N LEU A 427 -27.71 -33.86 75.73
CA LEU A 427 -27.64 -34.45 74.39
C LEU A 427 -28.59 -35.64 74.20
N GLN A 428 -29.14 -36.15 75.30
CA GLN A 428 -29.89 -37.40 75.34
C GLN A 428 -31.38 -37.08 75.56
N GLY A 429 -32.22 -37.33 74.56
CA GLY A 429 -33.67 -37.15 74.64
C GLY A 429 -34.38 -38.46 74.97
N GLY A 430 -35.66 -38.38 75.33
CA GLY A 430 -36.55 -39.52 75.56
C GLY A 430 -37.26 -39.51 76.91
N ASP A 431 -37.17 -38.40 77.64
CA ASP A 431 -37.89 -38.19 78.89
C ASP A 431 -39.40 -38.01 78.61
N CYS A 432 -40.24 -38.75 79.33
CA CYS A 432 -41.70 -38.67 79.19
C CYS A 432 -42.38 -37.78 80.25
N ASP A 433 -41.66 -37.34 81.28
CA ASP A 433 -42.06 -36.32 82.25
C ASP A 433 -40.82 -35.61 82.79
N ASP A 434 -40.34 -34.62 82.04
CA ASP A 434 -39.12 -33.82 82.28
C ASP A 434 -39.15 -32.96 83.56
N THR A 435 -40.21 -33.13 84.36
CA THR A 435 -40.34 -32.52 85.68
C THR A 435 -40.15 -33.54 86.82
N ASN A 436 -39.90 -34.80 86.49
CA ASN A 436 -39.88 -35.93 87.39
C ASN A 436 -38.70 -36.88 87.12
N PRO A 437 -37.63 -36.84 87.94
CA PRO A 437 -36.41 -37.64 87.73
C PRO A 437 -36.61 -39.16 87.82
N GLY A 438 -37.83 -39.62 88.10
CA GLY A 438 -38.23 -41.01 88.17
C GLY A 438 -39.04 -41.48 86.95
N ALA A 439 -39.12 -40.68 85.89
CA ALA A 439 -39.88 -40.98 84.67
C ALA A 439 -38.98 -40.82 83.43
N ASN A 440 -38.09 -41.79 83.19
CA ASN A 440 -37.22 -41.79 82.01
C ASN A 440 -36.92 -43.23 81.56
N PRO A 441 -36.45 -43.44 80.31
CA PRO A 441 -36.25 -44.78 79.72
C PRO A 441 -35.27 -45.71 80.46
N SER A 442 -34.56 -45.21 81.47
CA SER A 442 -33.63 -46.00 82.29
C SER A 442 -34.21 -46.50 83.62
N GLN A 443 -35.43 -46.08 83.97
CA GLN A 443 -36.09 -46.48 85.22
C GLN A 443 -36.75 -47.86 85.10
N THR A 444 -37.39 -48.29 86.18
CA THR A 444 -38.16 -49.54 86.25
C THR A 444 -39.56 -49.21 86.76
N GLU A 445 -40.58 -49.78 86.11
CA GLU A 445 -41.99 -49.59 86.46
C GLU A 445 -42.33 -49.81 87.94
N VAL A 446 -43.09 -48.85 88.50
CA VAL A 446 -43.60 -48.88 89.86
C VAL A 446 -45.12 -49.03 89.82
N GLY A 447 -45.61 -50.27 89.95
CA GLY A 447 -47.05 -50.53 89.89
C GLY A 447 -47.90 -49.78 90.93
N LEU A 448 -49.03 -49.25 90.45
CA LEU A 448 -50.09 -48.50 91.16
C LEU A 448 -49.74 -47.06 91.55
N ASP A 449 -48.77 -46.43 90.90
CA ASP A 449 -48.48 -45.00 91.08
C ASP A 449 -49.04 -44.11 89.95
N ALA A 450 -49.56 -44.73 88.89
CA ALA A 450 -50.14 -44.10 87.71
C ALA A 450 -49.16 -43.25 86.89
N ILE A 451 -47.85 -43.50 87.05
CA ILE A 451 -46.76 -42.92 86.27
C ILE A 451 -46.25 -44.01 85.33
N ASP A 452 -45.86 -43.61 84.11
CA ASP A 452 -45.06 -44.44 83.21
C ASP A 452 -43.61 -44.15 83.55
N ASN A 453 -43.01 -44.94 84.44
CA ASN A 453 -41.69 -44.67 84.98
C ASN A 453 -40.60 -44.94 83.94
N ASP A 454 -40.75 -45.98 83.13
CA ASP A 454 -39.77 -46.38 82.12
C ASP A 454 -40.08 -45.87 80.70
N CYS A 455 -41.12 -45.03 80.58
CA CYS A 455 -41.49 -44.31 79.36
C CYS A 455 -41.73 -45.25 78.17
N ASP A 456 -42.23 -46.45 78.41
CA ASP A 456 -42.53 -47.43 77.37
C ASP A 456 -43.94 -47.29 76.76
N GLY A 457 -44.76 -46.42 77.36
CA GLY A 457 -46.11 -46.09 76.95
C GLY A 457 -47.19 -46.89 77.68
N ILE A 458 -46.86 -47.70 78.68
CA ILE A 458 -47.81 -48.53 79.43
C ILE A 458 -47.71 -48.27 80.94
N VAL A 459 -48.79 -47.70 81.49
CA VAL A 459 -48.88 -47.38 82.92
C VAL A 459 -49.20 -48.62 83.77
N ASP A 460 -48.41 -48.85 84.83
CA ASP A 460 -48.65 -49.82 85.92
C ASP A 460 -48.68 -51.33 85.52
N GLU A 461 -47.82 -51.79 84.63
CA GLU A 461 -47.78 -53.21 84.21
C GLU A 461 -47.01 -54.15 85.17
N GLY A 462 -47.63 -55.29 85.61
CA GLY A 462 -46.90 -56.35 86.34
C GLY A 462 -47.54 -57.16 87.51
N GLY A 463 -48.87 -57.22 87.72
CA GLY A 463 -49.49 -58.00 88.83
C GLY A 463 -50.12 -59.36 88.47
N ILE A 464 -50.49 -60.19 89.47
CA ILE A 464 -51.01 -61.60 89.34
C ILE A 464 -52.35 -61.84 90.11
N TYR A 465 -53.09 -62.93 89.80
CA TYR A 465 -54.31 -63.35 90.52
C TYR A 465 -54.06 -64.55 91.45
N CYS A 466 -54.52 -64.45 92.70
CA CYS A 466 -54.26 -65.43 93.76
C CYS A 466 -55.56 -65.91 94.42
N CYS A 467 -55.76 -67.23 94.49
CA CYS A 467 -56.96 -67.91 95.01
C CYS A 467 -56.66 -68.59 96.36
N LEU A 468 -57.61 -68.64 97.29
CA LEU A 468 -57.44 -69.28 98.60
C LEU A 468 -57.32 -70.81 98.46
N ASP A 469 -56.38 -71.42 99.19
CA ASP A 469 -56.13 -72.87 99.25
C ASP A 469 -56.16 -73.29 100.73
N ILE A 470 -57.32 -73.77 101.18
CA ILE A 470 -57.63 -73.97 102.60
C ILE A 470 -57.09 -75.30 103.12
N ASP A 471 -57.12 -76.35 102.31
CA ASP A 471 -56.63 -77.68 102.71
C ASP A 471 -55.16 -77.95 102.35
N ALA A 472 -54.53 -76.99 101.65
CA ALA A 472 -53.12 -76.91 101.33
C ALA A 472 -52.65 -78.01 100.36
N ASP A 473 -53.47 -78.33 99.37
CA ASP A 473 -53.13 -79.26 98.29
C ASP A 473 -52.45 -78.61 97.07
N GLY A 474 -52.44 -77.27 97.04
CA GLY A 474 -51.83 -76.46 95.99
C GLY A 474 -52.80 -75.98 94.92
N PHE A 475 -54.10 -76.25 95.04
CA PHE A 475 -55.15 -75.76 94.15
C PHE A 475 -56.11 -74.86 94.91
N GLY A 476 -56.39 -73.67 94.37
CA GLY A 476 -57.28 -72.73 95.03
C GLY A 476 -58.76 -72.98 94.70
N ASP A 477 -59.63 -72.61 95.63
CA ASP A 477 -61.06 -72.42 95.36
C ASP A 477 -61.25 -71.25 94.37
N GLY A 478 -61.77 -71.57 93.19
CA GLY A 478 -61.96 -70.60 92.10
C GLY A 478 -62.93 -69.46 92.42
N ASP A 479 -63.77 -69.60 93.45
CA ASP A 479 -64.68 -68.54 93.87
C ASP A 479 -63.99 -67.46 94.75
N SER A 480 -62.72 -67.66 95.11
CA SER A 480 -62.03 -66.89 96.16
C SER A 480 -60.81 -66.08 95.66
N CYS A 481 -60.65 -65.87 94.35
CA CYS A 481 -59.46 -65.23 93.76
C CYS A 481 -59.43 -63.68 93.84
N VAL A 482 -58.27 -63.11 94.18
CA VAL A 482 -58.01 -61.65 94.23
C VAL A 482 -56.72 -61.25 93.49
N TYR A 483 -56.70 -60.08 92.84
CA TYR A 483 -55.51 -59.54 92.15
C TYR A 483 -54.52 -58.89 93.12
N GLN A 484 -53.23 -59.21 92.98
CA GLN A 484 -52.14 -58.69 93.79
C GLN A 484 -51.03 -58.12 92.90
N ALA A 485 -50.73 -56.83 93.08
CA ALA A 485 -49.74 -56.08 92.30
C ALA A 485 -48.28 -56.38 92.69
N THR A 486 -48.06 -57.16 93.75
CA THR A 486 -46.71 -57.48 94.28
C THR A 486 -46.02 -58.62 93.53
N GLY A 487 -46.64 -59.19 92.50
CA GLY A 487 -46.10 -60.30 91.71
C GLY A 487 -45.94 -61.63 92.48
N ALA A 488 -46.54 -61.76 93.68
CA ALA A 488 -46.52 -62.97 94.49
C ALA A 488 -47.77 -63.07 95.39
N CYS A 489 -48.31 -64.29 95.56
CA CYS A 489 -49.50 -64.54 96.35
C CYS A 489 -49.26 -64.49 97.86
N ASP A 490 -50.20 -63.90 98.59
CA ASP A 490 -50.21 -63.89 100.05
C ASP A 490 -50.24 -65.32 100.64
N PRO A 491 -49.66 -65.54 101.84
CA PRO A 491 -49.65 -66.86 102.46
C PRO A 491 -51.05 -67.42 102.71
N GLY A 492 -51.31 -68.65 102.22
CA GLY A 492 -52.64 -69.29 102.26
C GLY A 492 -53.44 -69.12 100.97
N SER A 493 -52.84 -68.48 99.96
CA SER A 493 -53.36 -68.44 98.59
C SER A 493 -52.31 -68.97 97.61
N VAL A 494 -52.79 -69.53 96.50
CA VAL A 494 -51.99 -70.05 95.39
C VAL A 494 -52.42 -69.42 94.08
N GLU A 495 -51.53 -69.48 93.09
CA GLU A 495 -51.84 -69.06 91.73
C GLU A 495 -52.53 -70.22 91.00
N GLY A 496 -53.84 -70.10 90.76
CA GLY A 496 -54.64 -71.08 90.04
C GLY A 496 -55.90 -71.53 90.77
N ASP A 497 -56.95 -71.81 89.99
CA ASP A 497 -58.23 -72.38 90.44
C ASP A 497 -58.34 -73.86 90.04
N GLY A 498 -59.17 -74.62 90.75
CA GLY A 498 -59.51 -75.99 90.32
C GLY A 498 -59.96 -76.95 91.42
N ASP A 499 -59.80 -76.59 92.69
CA ASP A 499 -60.30 -77.41 93.79
C ASP A 499 -61.83 -77.31 93.89
N CYS A 500 -62.53 -78.44 93.77
CA CYS A 500 -63.99 -78.51 93.87
C CYS A 500 -64.50 -78.75 95.30
N ASN A 501 -63.61 -79.09 96.24
CA ASN A 501 -63.89 -79.21 97.66
C ASN A 501 -62.65 -78.89 98.50
N ASP A 502 -62.36 -77.58 98.58
CA ASP A 502 -61.23 -76.94 99.27
C ASP A 502 -61.20 -77.12 100.81
N ALA A 503 -62.02 -78.03 101.32
CA ALA A 503 -61.93 -78.51 102.70
C ALA A 503 -61.36 -79.92 102.79
N ASN A 504 -61.01 -80.54 101.66
CA ASN A 504 -60.56 -81.92 101.57
C ASN A 504 -59.57 -82.17 100.43
N PHE A 505 -58.29 -82.23 100.81
CA PHE A 505 -57.09 -82.49 100.00
C PHE A 505 -57.19 -83.63 98.96
N SER A 506 -58.19 -84.52 99.07
CA SER A 506 -58.37 -85.60 98.08
C SER A 506 -59.17 -85.18 96.85
N TYR A 507 -59.73 -83.97 96.83
CA TYR A 507 -60.61 -83.49 95.76
C TYR A 507 -59.91 -82.39 94.96
N HIS A 508 -59.26 -82.73 93.86
CA HIS A 508 -58.56 -81.75 93.03
C HIS A 508 -58.41 -82.24 91.59
N PRO A 509 -58.11 -81.38 90.60
CA PRO A 509 -58.10 -81.70 89.16
C PRO A 509 -57.21 -82.86 88.68
N TYR A 510 -56.42 -83.43 89.59
CA TYR A 510 -55.46 -84.49 89.33
C TYR A 510 -55.58 -85.67 90.30
N ALA A 511 -56.66 -85.74 91.09
CA ALA A 511 -56.94 -86.91 91.92
C ALA A 511 -57.32 -88.12 91.04
N LEU A 512 -57.52 -89.28 91.65
CA LEU A 512 -57.89 -90.52 90.94
C LEU A 512 -59.19 -91.06 91.50
N ASP A 513 -60.22 -91.14 90.66
CA ASP A 513 -61.51 -91.69 91.04
C ASP A 513 -61.48 -93.18 91.37
N ILE A 514 -62.31 -93.55 92.35
CA ILE A 514 -62.46 -94.93 92.81
C ILE A 514 -63.72 -95.52 92.18
N LEU A 515 -63.51 -96.25 91.07
CA LEU A 515 -64.56 -96.88 90.27
C LEU A 515 -65.75 -97.47 91.07
N GLY A 516 -66.88 -96.76 90.99
CA GLY A 516 -68.19 -97.19 91.45
C GLY A 516 -68.56 -96.91 92.90
N ASP A 517 -67.93 -95.93 93.55
CA ASP A 517 -68.29 -95.48 94.91
C ASP A 517 -69.21 -94.24 94.98
N GLY A 518 -69.36 -93.50 93.88
CA GLY A 518 -70.32 -92.40 93.75
C GLY A 518 -69.76 -90.99 93.94
N GLU A 519 -68.45 -90.82 94.12
CA GLU A 519 -67.79 -89.54 94.42
C GLU A 519 -66.83 -89.12 93.29
N ASP A 520 -66.94 -87.88 92.81
CA ASP A 520 -66.04 -87.26 91.82
C ASP A 520 -64.91 -86.56 92.59
N THR A 521 -63.79 -87.25 92.74
CA THR A 521 -62.59 -86.74 93.42
C THR A 521 -61.66 -85.98 92.52
N ASP A 522 -61.65 -86.22 91.21
CA ASP A 522 -60.77 -85.48 90.29
C ASP A 522 -61.36 -84.17 89.77
N CYS A 523 -62.56 -83.79 90.25
CA CYS A 523 -63.22 -82.52 89.98
C CYS A 523 -63.51 -82.30 88.48
N ASP A 524 -63.58 -83.36 87.68
CA ASP A 524 -63.83 -83.29 86.24
C ASP A 524 -65.33 -83.24 85.88
N GLY A 525 -66.19 -83.51 86.87
CA GLY A 525 -67.64 -83.52 86.75
C GLY A 525 -68.29 -84.91 86.63
N SER A 526 -67.53 -86.01 86.76
CA SER A 526 -68.04 -87.38 86.64
C SER A 526 -67.27 -88.45 87.45
N ASP A 527 -67.98 -89.27 88.25
CA ASP A 527 -67.42 -90.50 88.87
C ASP A 527 -67.27 -91.62 87.81
N GLU A 528 -66.01 -92.02 87.53
CA GLU A 528 -65.60 -93.02 86.51
C GLU A 528 -65.97 -94.49 86.81
#